data_AF-A0A7S2HZ85-F1
#
_entry.id   AF-A0A7S2HZ85-F1
#
_cell.length_a   1.000
_cell.length_b   1.000
_cell.length_c   1.000
_cell.angle_alpha   90.00
_cell.angle_beta   90.00
_cell.angle_gamma   90.00
#
_symmetry.space_group_name_H-M   'P 1'
#
loop_
_entity.id
_entity.type
_entity.pdbx_description
1 polymer ?
#
loop_
_entity_poly.entity_id
_entity_poly.type
_entity_poly.pdbx_seq_one_letter_code
_entity_poly.pdbx_strand_id
1 'polypeptide(L)'
;VLSVLSAVGTAVDRTQVHHLYPVALPMINSTLDPSCRDRDVCLVEDVLRLWLVLLRLATSYELHWEKLFCRVKDVLEQDLEHIKILMLITEGYILLGGASFLNVHSSMLQLVLLLVVGKTKPRGTAYIGLVLEALLRKFPVEGGALLLQGGIMKLMISSCAANYQNDSSCDPDRVVVLYLTAIARSLLGNPTLLDGVFPVTSL
;
A
#
# COMPACT_ATOMS: atom_id res chain seq x y z
N VAL A 1 20.95 4.50 17.82
CA VAL A 1 19.97 5.61 17.86
C VAL A 1 18.60 5.18 17.34
N LEU A 2 18.51 4.56 16.16
CA LEU A 2 17.25 4.05 15.60
C LEU A 2 16.54 3.00 16.46
N SER A 3 17.26 2.01 17.00
CA SER A 3 16.71 1.02 17.93
C SER A 3 16.17 1.65 19.22
N VAL A 4 16.85 2.69 19.73
CA VAL A 4 16.41 3.46 20.90
C VAL A 4 15.16 4.26 20.58
N LEU A 5 15.10 4.94 19.42
CA LEU A 5 13.91 5.70 19.01
C LEU A 5 12.72 4.79 18.72
N SER A 6 12.94 3.59 18.19
CA SER A 6 11.88 2.59 18.02
C SER A 6 11.38 2.08 19.38
N ALA A 7 12.28 1.81 20.33
CA ALA A 7 11.91 1.38 21.68
C ALA A 7 11.20 2.49 22.47
N VAL A 8 11.68 3.73 22.35
CA VAL A 8 11.03 4.92 22.92
C VAL A 8 9.66 5.12 22.27
N GLY A 9 9.54 4.99 20.95
CA GLY A 9 8.25 5.02 20.26
C GLY A 9 7.27 4.01 20.84
N THR A 10 7.71 2.78 21.13
CA THR A 10 6.84 1.77 21.77
C THR A 10 6.51 2.04 23.24
N ALA A 11 7.31 2.85 23.93
CA ALA A 11 7.13 3.21 25.35
C ALA A 11 6.40 4.54 25.56
N VAL A 12 6.31 5.37 24.52
CA VAL A 12 5.67 6.70 24.56
C VAL A 12 4.18 6.56 24.31
N ASP A 13 3.38 7.22 25.17
CA ASP A 13 1.93 7.27 25.01
C ASP A 13 1.51 8.04 23.74
N ARG A 14 0.33 7.73 23.19
CA ARG A 14 -0.21 8.36 21.97
C ARG A 14 -0.26 9.88 22.06
N THR A 15 -0.41 10.42 23.27
CA THR A 15 -0.45 11.86 23.53
C THR A 15 0.89 12.57 23.29
N GLN A 16 2.02 11.86 23.38
CA GLN A 16 3.37 12.45 23.34
C GLN A 16 4.18 12.10 22.09
N VAL A 17 3.66 11.23 21.20
CA VAL A 17 4.38 10.78 20.00
C VAL A 17 4.79 11.94 19.07
N HIS A 18 4.02 13.02 19.06
CA HIS A 18 4.29 14.20 18.23
C HIS A 18 5.62 14.89 18.57
N HIS A 19 6.12 14.75 19.81
CA HIS A 19 7.45 15.25 20.19
C HIS A 19 8.60 14.52 19.48
N LEU A 20 8.36 13.31 18.95
CA LEU A 20 9.36 12.56 18.21
C LEU A 20 9.43 12.99 16.73
N TYR A 21 8.38 13.63 16.18
CA TYR A 21 8.30 13.95 14.76
C TYR A 21 9.44 14.84 14.24
N PRO A 22 9.88 15.90 14.95
CA PRO A 22 10.95 16.77 14.47
C PRO A 22 12.29 16.07 14.24
N VAL A 23 12.53 14.96 14.95
CA VAL A 23 13.76 14.16 14.82
C VAL A 23 13.54 12.96 13.91
N ALA A 24 12.42 12.25 14.09
CA ALA A 24 12.18 10.99 13.41
C ALA A 24 11.84 11.15 11.93
N LEU A 25 10.98 12.11 11.56
CA LEU A 25 10.52 12.24 10.16
C LEU A 25 11.65 12.63 9.21
N PRO A 26 12.53 13.62 9.52
CA PRO A 26 13.67 13.93 8.66
C PRO A 26 14.63 12.75 8.52
N MET A 27 14.88 12.02 9.61
CA MET A 27 15.74 10.83 9.61
C MET A 27 15.18 9.72 8.72
N ILE A 28 13.87 9.43 8.84
CA ILE A 28 13.20 8.45 7.95
C ILE A 28 13.33 8.91 6.50
N ASN A 29 13.03 10.18 6.21
CA ASN A 29 13.06 10.70 4.86
C ASN A 29 14.47 10.65 4.23
N SER A 30 15.52 10.97 5.00
CA SER A 30 16.90 10.96 4.50
C SER A 30 17.42 9.54 4.27
N THR A 31 17.08 8.58 5.14
CA THR A 31 17.53 7.20 5.00
C THR A 31 16.83 6.47 3.87
N LEU A 32 15.55 6.80 3.61
CA LEU A 32 14.79 6.22 2.50
C LEU A 32 14.99 6.96 1.18
N ASP A 33 15.73 8.07 1.15
CA ASP A 33 16.00 8.81 -0.09
C ASP A 33 16.92 7.98 -1.01
N PRO A 34 16.48 7.62 -2.24
CA PRO A 34 17.31 6.89 -3.19
C PRO A 34 18.61 7.64 -3.52
N SER A 35 18.62 8.98 -3.43
CA SER A 35 19.80 9.81 -3.69
C SER A 35 20.89 9.68 -2.61
N CYS A 36 20.54 9.16 -1.43
CA CYS A 36 21.45 9.06 -0.27
C CYS A 36 21.75 7.61 0.13
N ARG A 37 21.13 6.62 -0.52
CA ARG A 37 21.02 5.23 -0.05
C ARG A 37 22.28 4.38 -0.15
N ASP A 38 23.28 4.81 -0.91
CA ASP A 38 24.53 4.07 -1.13
C ASP A 38 25.38 3.81 0.13
N ARG A 39 25.01 4.37 1.30
CA ARG A 39 25.80 4.27 2.54
C ARG A 39 25.23 3.35 3.63
N ASP A 40 23.92 3.05 3.65
CA ASP A 40 23.27 2.52 4.88
C ASP A 40 22.14 1.49 4.63
N VAL A 41 22.36 0.47 3.79
CA VAL A 41 21.39 -0.62 3.57
C VAL A 41 20.96 -1.28 4.89
N CYS A 42 21.86 -1.38 5.87
CA CYS A 42 21.60 -1.96 7.20
C CYS A 42 20.56 -1.19 8.05
N LEU A 43 20.15 0.02 7.67
CA LEU A 43 19.24 0.85 8.47
C LEU A 43 17.80 0.90 7.93
N VAL A 44 17.56 0.41 6.72
CA VAL A 44 16.24 0.52 6.06
C VAL A 44 15.16 -0.16 6.88
N GLU A 45 15.39 -1.39 7.33
CA GLU A 45 14.38 -2.14 8.08
C GLU A 45 14.02 -1.45 9.41
N ASP A 46 15.01 -0.96 10.15
CA ASP A 46 14.80 -0.26 11.42
C ASP A 46 14.05 1.07 11.23
N VAL A 47 14.37 1.80 10.15
CA VAL A 47 13.67 3.03 9.78
C VAL A 47 12.22 2.78 9.39
N LEU A 48 11.95 1.71 8.62
CA LEU A 48 10.59 1.31 8.28
C LEU A 48 9.79 0.88 9.52
N ARG A 49 10.43 0.18 10.47
CA ARG A 49 9.82 -0.18 11.77
C ARG A 49 9.47 1.06 12.58
N LEU A 50 10.38 2.02 12.68
CA LEU A 50 10.13 3.30 13.34
C LEU A 50 8.95 4.04 12.68
N TRP A 51 8.93 4.14 11.35
CA TRP A 51 7.84 4.77 10.62
C TRP A 51 6.49 4.10 10.93
N LEU A 52 6.41 2.77 10.86
CA LEU A 52 5.19 2.06 11.18
C LEU A 52 4.73 2.27 12.63
N VAL A 53 5.64 2.31 13.60
CA VAL A 53 5.31 2.59 15.01
C VAL A 53 4.73 3.98 15.15
N LEU A 54 5.38 5.01 14.58
CA LEU A 54 4.89 6.38 14.67
C LEU A 54 3.52 6.54 14.00
N LEU A 55 3.29 5.89 12.86
CA LEU A 55 2.01 5.92 12.15
C LEU A 55 0.88 5.26 12.95
N ARG A 56 1.18 4.18 13.69
CA ARG A 56 0.21 3.49 14.57
C ARG A 56 -0.14 4.28 15.83
N LEU A 57 0.77 5.15 16.27
CA LEU A 57 0.58 5.99 17.45
C LEU A 57 -0.02 7.36 17.09
N ALA A 58 0.10 7.79 15.83
CA ALA A 58 -0.48 9.02 15.34
C ALA A 58 -2.00 9.04 15.57
N THR A 59 -2.48 10.14 16.13
CA THR A 59 -3.91 10.38 16.41
C THR A 59 -4.60 11.15 15.30
N SER A 60 -3.83 11.84 14.45
CA SER A 60 -4.33 12.63 13.32
C SER A 60 -3.38 12.55 12.13
N TYR A 61 -3.95 12.75 10.94
CA TYR A 61 -3.18 12.92 9.72
C TYR A 61 -2.73 14.37 9.57
N GLU A 62 -1.44 14.58 9.33
CA GLU A 62 -0.78 15.89 9.29
C GLU A 62 0.08 16.01 8.01
N LEU A 63 0.32 17.24 7.56
CA LEU A 63 1.05 17.56 6.32
C LEU A 63 2.43 16.88 6.21
N HIS A 64 3.12 16.66 7.33
CA HIS A 64 4.43 16.01 7.33
C HIS A 64 4.35 14.53 6.90
N TRP A 65 3.22 13.87 7.13
CA TRP A 65 2.98 12.49 6.71
C TRP A 65 2.80 12.38 5.20
N GLU A 66 2.16 13.36 4.57
CA GLU A 66 1.90 13.40 3.13
C GLU A 66 3.19 13.24 2.32
N LYS A 67 4.21 14.06 2.64
CA LYS A 67 5.50 14.04 1.92
C LYS A 67 6.23 12.70 2.04
N LEU A 68 6.05 12.02 3.17
CA LEU A 68 6.78 10.80 3.47
C LEU A 68 6.23 9.59 2.70
N PHE A 69 4.93 9.57 2.37
CA PHE A 69 4.30 8.44 1.69
C PHE A 69 4.97 8.09 0.35
N CYS A 70 5.47 9.09 -0.38
CA CYS A 70 6.19 8.88 -1.64
C CYS A 70 7.38 7.92 -1.50
N ARG A 71 8.00 7.84 -0.31
CA ARG A 71 9.10 6.91 -0.05
C ARG A 71 8.70 5.44 -0.13
N VAL A 72 7.41 5.10 0.02
CA VAL A 72 6.95 3.72 -0.18
C VAL A 72 7.30 3.23 -1.58
N LYS A 73 7.03 4.06 -2.61
CA LYS A 73 7.36 3.75 -4.00
C LYS A 73 8.88 3.60 -4.18
N ASP A 74 9.66 4.56 -3.68
CA ASP A 74 11.12 4.58 -3.83
C ASP A 74 11.78 3.30 -3.28
N VAL A 75 11.25 2.75 -2.18
CA VAL A 75 11.73 1.48 -1.62
C VAL A 75 11.29 0.28 -2.48
N LEU A 76 10.03 0.24 -2.91
CA LEU A 76 9.48 -0.86 -3.71
C LEU A 76 10.08 -0.97 -5.13
N GLU A 77 10.58 0.14 -5.69
CA GLU A 77 11.22 0.13 -7.01
C GLU A 77 12.59 -0.57 -7.00
N GLN A 78 13.22 -0.67 -5.84
CA GLN A 78 14.53 -1.34 -5.70
C GLN A 78 14.35 -2.85 -5.54
N ASP A 79 13.49 -3.25 -4.60
CA ASP A 79 13.18 -4.64 -4.30
C ASP A 79 11.85 -4.77 -3.57
N LEU A 80 11.41 -6.02 -3.39
CA LEU A 80 10.17 -6.35 -2.67
C LEU A 80 10.44 -7.02 -1.31
N GLU A 81 11.65 -6.91 -0.78
CA GLU A 81 12.06 -7.54 0.50
C GLU A 81 11.20 -7.03 1.65
N HIS A 82 10.97 -5.71 1.67
CA HIS A 82 10.22 -5.03 2.73
C HIS A 82 8.72 -4.90 2.45
N ILE A 83 8.17 -5.66 1.49
CA ILE A 83 6.76 -5.54 1.10
C ILE A 83 5.79 -5.60 2.28
N LYS A 84 6.04 -6.50 3.24
CA LYS A 84 5.17 -6.65 4.43
C LYS A 84 4.98 -5.32 5.16
N ILE A 85 6.08 -4.67 5.52
CA ILE A 85 6.03 -3.45 6.33
C ILE A 85 5.53 -2.27 5.51
N LEU A 86 5.89 -2.20 4.22
CA LEU A 86 5.44 -1.15 3.31
C LEU A 86 3.92 -1.21 3.05
N MET A 87 3.34 -2.41 2.94
CA MET A 87 1.89 -2.56 2.83
C MET A 87 1.18 -2.19 4.13
N LEU A 88 1.74 -2.52 5.31
CA LEU A 88 1.19 -2.09 6.60
C LEU A 88 1.27 -0.56 6.80
N ILE A 89 2.34 0.07 6.33
CA ILE A 89 2.46 1.53 6.31
C ILE A 89 1.38 2.10 5.39
N THR A 90 1.26 1.59 4.16
CA THR A 90 0.26 2.03 3.18
C THR A 90 -1.17 1.90 3.70
N GLU A 91 -1.50 0.77 4.32
CA GLU A 91 -2.76 0.56 5.02
C GLU A 91 -2.98 1.61 6.12
N GLY A 92 -1.97 1.86 6.96
CA GLY A 92 -2.02 2.89 7.99
C GLY A 92 -2.32 4.28 7.44
N TYR A 93 -1.76 4.64 6.29
CA TYR A 93 -2.05 5.90 5.61
C TYR A 93 -3.51 6.01 5.14
N ILE A 94 -4.06 4.94 4.56
CA ILE A 94 -5.47 4.90 4.14
C ILE A 94 -6.39 5.03 5.35
N LEU A 95 -6.08 4.33 6.44
CA LEU A 95 -6.89 4.33 7.66
C LEU A 95 -6.79 5.65 8.42
N LEU A 96 -5.60 6.23 8.54
CA LEU A 96 -5.37 7.48 9.27
C LEU A 96 -5.79 8.71 8.46
N GLY A 97 -5.36 8.82 7.20
CA GLY A 97 -5.56 10.00 6.36
C GLY A 97 -6.89 10.02 5.61
N GLY A 98 -7.51 8.86 5.40
CA GLY A 98 -8.84 8.76 4.80
C GLY A 98 -8.95 9.50 3.45
N ALA A 99 -10.01 10.30 3.30
CA ALA A 99 -10.28 11.02 2.05
C ALA A 99 -9.19 12.05 1.74
N SER A 100 -8.64 12.75 2.75
CA SER A 100 -7.54 13.69 2.55
C SER A 100 -6.31 13.03 1.93
N PHE A 101 -5.92 11.86 2.47
CA PHE A 101 -4.85 11.07 1.89
C PHE A 101 -5.17 10.64 0.45
N LEU A 102 -6.37 10.11 0.21
CA LEU A 102 -6.73 9.60 -1.11
C LEU A 102 -6.76 10.70 -2.18
N ASN A 103 -7.24 11.90 -1.82
CA ASN A 103 -7.28 13.05 -2.72
C ASN A 103 -5.89 13.50 -3.15
N VAL A 104 -4.91 13.47 -2.24
CA VAL A 104 -3.53 13.91 -2.52
C VAL A 104 -2.69 12.80 -3.18
N HIS A 105 -2.88 11.55 -2.75
CA HIS A 105 -1.97 10.45 -3.08
C HIS A 105 -2.57 9.34 -3.94
N SER A 106 -3.78 9.51 -4.49
CA SER A 106 -4.41 8.51 -5.37
C SER A 106 -3.47 7.98 -6.47
N SER A 107 -2.83 8.88 -7.22
CA SER A 107 -1.87 8.51 -8.28
C SER A 107 -0.65 7.77 -7.72
N MET A 108 -0.12 8.20 -6.57
CA MET A 108 1.00 7.51 -5.94
C MET A 108 0.62 6.12 -5.43
N LEU A 109 -0.59 5.97 -4.87
CA LEU A 109 -1.13 4.69 -4.43
C LEU A 109 -1.32 3.73 -5.62
N GLN A 110 -1.77 4.23 -6.78
CA GLN A 110 -1.83 3.42 -8.01
C GLN A 110 -0.44 2.88 -8.39
N LEU A 111 0.59 3.74 -8.38
CA LEU A 111 1.97 3.33 -8.67
C LEU A 111 2.47 2.28 -7.68
N VAL A 112 2.26 2.48 -6.39
CA VAL A 112 2.61 1.51 -5.34
C VAL A 112 1.94 0.15 -5.60
N LEU A 113 0.64 0.14 -5.90
CA LEU A 113 -0.09 -1.10 -6.18
C LEU A 113 0.37 -1.78 -7.47
N LEU A 114 0.68 -1.03 -8.52
CA LEU A 114 1.24 -1.54 -9.78
C LEU A 114 2.62 -2.19 -9.63
N LEU A 115 3.40 -1.78 -8.63
CA LEU A 115 4.70 -2.38 -8.33
C LEU A 115 4.57 -3.76 -7.67
N VAL A 116 3.43 -4.07 -7.04
CA VAL A 116 3.29 -5.28 -6.19
C VAL A 116 2.26 -6.29 -6.71
N VAL A 117 1.18 -5.84 -7.35
CA VAL A 117 0.12 -6.72 -7.88
C VAL A 117 0.67 -7.54 -9.05
N GLY A 118 0.51 -8.87 -8.97
CA GLY A 118 1.02 -9.82 -9.97
C GLY A 118 2.54 -10.01 -9.97
N LYS A 119 3.28 -9.34 -9.08
CA LYS A 119 4.76 -9.36 -9.02
C LYS A 119 5.32 -10.00 -7.75
N THR A 120 4.44 -10.51 -6.90
CA THR A 120 4.80 -10.96 -5.55
C THR A 120 4.48 -12.42 -5.36
N LYS A 121 5.30 -13.10 -4.54
CA LYS A 121 4.95 -14.43 -4.05
C LYS A 121 3.66 -14.34 -3.23
N PRO A 122 2.88 -15.42 -3.09
CA PRO A 122 1.56 -15.36 -2.46
C PRO A 122 1.55 -14.81 -1.03
N ARG A 123 2.64 -15.00 -0.27
CA ARG A 123 2.79 -14.41 1.07
C ARG A 123 2.86 -12.88 1.01
N GLY A 124 3.51 -12.32 0.00
CA GLY A 124 3.53 -10.88 -0.28
C GLY A 124 2.14 -10.38 -0.67
N THR A 125 1.43 -11.13 -1.53
CA THR A 125 0.07 -10.79 -1.97
C THR A 125 -0.93 -10.70 -0.81
N ALA A 126 -0.80 -11.54 0.21
CA ALA A 126 -1.63 -11.45 1.41
C ALA A 126 -1.54 -10.06 2.08
N TYR A 127 -0.36 -9.41 2.08
CA TYR A 127 -0.20 -8.06 2.60
C TYR A 127 -0.78 -7.00 1.67
N ILE A 128 -0.74 -7.20 0.35
CA ILE A 128 -1.46 -6.35 -0.61
C ILE A 128 -2.96 -6.39 -0.32
N GLY A 129 -3.49 -7.57 0.04
CA GLY A 129 -4.88 -7.74 0.45
C GLY A 129 -5.33 -6.80 1.56
N LEU A 130 -4.46 -6.51 2.54
CA LEU A 130 -4.75 -5.56 3.62
C LEU A 130 -5.01 -4.15 3.08
N VAL A 131 -4.17 -3.72 2.13
CA VAL A 131 -4.30 -2.41 1.47
C VAL A 131 -5.57 -2.34 0.63
N LEU A 132 -5.84 -3.39 -0.16
CA LEU A 132 -7.05 -3.46 -0.99
C LEU A 132 -8.32 -3.49 -0.12
N GLU A 133 -8.30 -4.23 0.99
CA GLU A 133 -9.43 -4.28 1.92
C GLU A 133 -9.65 -2.93 2.61
N ALA A 134 -8.59 -2.29 3.13
CA ALA A 134 -8.70 -0.98 3.76
C ALA A 134 -9.23 0.07 2.78
N LEU A 135 -8.73 0.07 1.53
CA LEU A 135 -9.18 0.96 0.48
C LEU A 135 -10.66 0.74 0.14
N LEU A 136 -11.04 -0.49 -0.22
CA LEU A 136 -12.37 -0.79 -0.74
C LEU A 136 -13.45 -0.82 0.33
N ARG A 137 -13.10 -1.08 1.59
CA ARG A 137 -14.06 -1.00 2.70
C ARG A 137 -14.39 0.44 3.07
N LYS A 138 -13.42 1.36 2.92
CA LYS A 138 -13.58 2.76 3.32
C LYS A 138 -14.04 3.65 2.16
N PHE A 139 -13.62 3.32 0.94
CA PHE A 139 -13.88 4.05 -0.30
C PHE A 139 -14.29 3.08 -1.42
N PRO A 140 -15.46 2.43 -1.32
CA PRO A 140 -15.85 1.37 -2.26
C PRO A 140 -15.97 1.86 -3.71
N VAL A 141 -16.43 3.09 -3.92
CA VAL A 141 -16.61 3.69 -5.26
C VAL A 141 -15.29 4.25 -5.77
N GLU A 142 -14.66 5.14 -5.00
CA GLU A 142 -13.43 5.84 -5.38
C GLU A 142 -12.24 4.88 -5.45
N GLY A 143 -12.17 3.92 -4.53
CA GLY A 143 -11.18 2.85 -4.54
C GLY A 143 -11.31 1.95 -5.76
N GLY A 144 -12.53 1.53 -6.10
CA GLY A 144 -12.79 0.77 -7.34
C GLY A 144 -12.38 1.54 -8.59
N ALA A 145 -12.73 2.83 -8.67
CA ALA A 145 -12.33 3.70 -9.77
C ALA A 145 -10.80 3.88 -9.86
N LEU A 146 -10.12 4.05 -8.72
CA LEU A 146 -8.66 4.15 -8.64
C LEU A 146 -7.98 2.90 -9.17
N LEU A 147 -8.45 1.71 -8.75
CA LEU A 147 -7.90 0.43 -9.20
C LEU A 147 -8.09 0.25 -10.72
N LEU A 148 -9.24 0.69 -11.25
CA LEU A 148 -9.53 0.61 -12.68
C LEU A 148 -8.65 1.57 -13.50
N GLN A 149 -8.60 2.84 -13.11
CA GLN A 149 -7.84 3.88 -13.81
C GLN A 149 -6.34 3.61 -13.81
N GLY A 150 -5.81 3.11 -12.68
CA GLY A 150 -4.41 2.70 -12.59
C GLY A 150 -4.08 1.40 -13.33
N GLY A 151 -5.07 0.66 -13.85
CA GLY A 151 -4.86 -0.63 -14.52
C GLY A 151 -4.67 -1.83 -13.57
N ILE A 152 -4.69 -1.62 -12.25
CA ILE A 152 -4.61 -2.69 -11.24
C ILE A 152 -5.76 -3.67 -11.40
N MET A 153 -6.97 -3.17 -11.67
CA MET A 153 -8.16 -3.99 -11.90
C MET A 153 -7.96 -4.96 -13.08
N LYS A 154 -7.36 -4.48 -14.17
CA LYS A 154 -7.09 -5.29 -15.36
C LYS A 154 -6.06 -6.38 -15.03
N LEU A 155 -5.00 -6.07 -14.29
CA LEU A 155 -4.04 -7.08 -13.84
C LEU A 155 -4.70 -8.17 -13.00
N MET A 156 -5.54 -7.79 -12.03
CA MET A 156 -6.27 -8.75 -11.20
C MET A 156 -7.20 -9.64 -12.03
N ILE A 157 -7.95 -9.08 -12.98
CA ILE A 157 -8.83 -9.83 -13.88
C ILE A 157 -8.00 -10.80 -14.75
N SER A 158 -6.90 -10.35 -15.33
CA SER A 158 -6.01 -11.18 -16.13
C SER A 158 -5.43 -12.35 -15.32
N SER A 159 -4.99 -12.11 -14.08
CA SER A 159 -4.54 -13.18 -13.17
C SER A 159 -5.65 -14.21 -12.90
N CYS A 160 -6.89 -13.75 -12.68
CA CYS A 160 -8.03 -14.65 -12.48
C CYS A 160 -8.33 -15.47 -13.74
N ALA A 161 -8.29 -14.84 -14.92
CA ALA A 161 -8.52 -15.51 -16.19
C ALA A 161 -7.44 -16.56 -16.51
N ALA A 162 -6.17 -16.23 -16.28
CA ALA A 162 -5.05 -17.16 -16.46
C ALA A 162 -5.16 -18.38 -15.55
N ASN A 163 -5.58 -18.19 -14.29
CA ASN A 163 -5.82 -19.30 -13.36
C ASN A 163 -7.01 -20.17 -13.81
N TYR A 164 -8.12 -19.56 -14.25
CA TYR A 164 -9.27 -20.32 -14.80
C TYR A 164 -8.89 -21.17 -16.02
N GLN A 165 -8.00 -20.66 -16.88
CA GLN A 165 -7.49 -21.36 -18.05
C GLN A 165 -6.41 -22.41 -17.73
N ASN A 166 -6.01 -22.55 -16.46
CA ASN A 166 -4.91 -23.39 -16.01
C ASN A 166 -3.59 -23.10 -16.74
N ASP A 167 -3.30 -21.82 -16.97
CA ASP A 167 -1.99 -21.41 -17.51
C ASP A 167 -0.88 -21.79 -16.53
N SER A 168 0.22 -22.35 -17.05
CA SER A 168 1.43 -22.69 -16.29
C SER A 168 2.03 -21.52 -15.49
N SER A 169 1.74 -20.28 -15.87
CA SER A 169 2.22 -19.06 -15.24
C SER A 169 1.21 -18.41 -14.29
N CYS A 170 0.06 -19.05 -14.03
CA CYS A 170 -1.00 -18.45 -13.25
C CYS A 170 -0.66 -18.25 -11.77
N ASP A 171 -1.27 -17.23 -11.18
CA ASP A 171 -1.26 -17.05 -9.74
C ASP A 171 -1.99 -18.21 -9.05
N PRO A 172 -1.55 -18.65 -7.86
CA PRO A 172 -2.20 -19.74 -7.13
C PRO A 172 -3.55 -19.30 -6.57
N ASP A 173 -4.45 -20.25 -6.33
CA ASP A 173 -5.86 -20.01 -5.98
C ASP A 173 -6.07 -19.00 -4.84
N ARG A 174 -5.25 -19.05 -3.79
CA ARG A 174 -5.34 -18.10 -2.67
C ARG A 174 -5.14 -16.63 -3.08
N VAL A 175 -4.31 -16.38 -4.09
CA VAL A 175 -4.08 -15.04 -4.66
C VAL A 175 -5.29 -14.64 -5.51
N VAL A 176 -5.78 -15.56 -6.32
CA VAL A 176 -6.97 -15.37 -7.17
C VAL A 176 -8.20 -15.06 -6.33
N VAL A 177 -8.42 -15.78 -5.23
CA VAL A 177 -9.51 -15.50 -4.28
C VAL A 177 -9.43 -14.09 -3.73
N LEU A 178 -8.23 -13.60 -3.41
CA LEU A 178 -8.00 -12.23 -2.92
C LEU A 178 -8.35 -11.19 -3.99
N TYR A 179 -7.91 -11.41 -5.23
CA TYR A 179 -8.24 -10.55 -6.36
C TYR A 179 -9.74 -10.55 -6.68
N LEU A 180 -10.37 -11.73 -6.75
CA LEU A 180 -11.82 -11.84 -6.94
C LEU A 180 -12.59 -11.13 -5.82
N THR A 181 -12.12 -11.22 -4.58
CA THR A 181 -12.73 -10.51 -3.44
C THR A 181 -12.64 -8.99 -3.62
N ALA A 182 -11.49 -8.47 -4.08
CA ALA A 182 -11.31 -7.05 -4.35
C ALA A 182 -12.18 -6.57 -5.53
N ILE A 183 -12.24 -7.35 -6.62
CA ILE A 183 -13.11 -7.09 -7.77
C ILE A 183 -14.57 -7.06 -7.33
N ALA A 184 -15.03 -8.07 -6.59
CA ALA A 184 -16.41 -8.17 -6.10
C ALA A 184 -16.77 -6.96 -5.22
N ARG A 185 -15.91 -6.55 -4.29
CA ARG A 185 -16.14 -5.36 -3.46
C ARG A 185 -16.21 -4.08 -4.29
N SER A 186 -15.39 -3.95 -5.32
CA SER A 186 -15.43 -2.80 -6.23
C SER A 186 -16.73 -2.74 -7.02
N LEU A 187 -17.22 -3.89 -7.50
CA LEU A 187 -18.52 -4.00 -8.19
C LEU A 187 -19.71 -3.77 -7.27
N LEU A 188 -19.64 -4.21 -6.01
CA LEU A 188 -20.67 -3.90 -5.02
C LEU A 188 -20.75 -2.39 -4.73
N GLY A 189 -19.62 -1.69 -4.78
CA GLY A 189 -19.56 -0.23 -4.68
C GLY A 189 -20.11 0.48 -5.93
N ASN A 190 -19.76 -0.02 -7.11
CA ASN A 190 -20.19 0.52 -8.40
C ASN A 190 -20.42 -0.62 -9.41
N PRO A 191 -21.67 -1.07 -9.63
CA PRO A 191 -21.97 -2.22 -10.49
C PRO A 191 -21.57 -2.02 -11.96
N THR A 192 -21.56 -0.79 -12.45
CA THR A 192 -21.22 -0.46 -13.85
C THR A 192 -19.71 -0.24 -14.05
N LEU A 193 -18.88 -0.49 -13.03
CA LEU A 193 -17.45 -0.22 -13.05
C LEU A 193 -16.73 -0.94 -14.19
N LEU A 194 -17.17 -2.15 -14.55
CA LEU A 194 -16.53 -2.99 -15.56
C LEU A 194 -17.19 -2.93 -16.95
N ASP A 195 -18.22 -2.10 -17.14
CA ASP A 195 -18.93 -1.97 -18.42
C ASP A 195 -18.01 -1.51 -19.55
N GLY A 196 -16.96 -0.75 -19.23
CA GLY A 196 -15.92 -0.33 -20.17
C GLY A 196 -14.74 -1.31 -20.30
N VAL A 197 -14.71 -2.38 -19.50
CA VAL A 197 -13.62 -3.39 -19.48
C VAL A 197 -14.01 -4.63 -20.27
N PHE A 198 -15.25 -5.09 -20.10
CA PHE A 198 -15.81 -6.16 -20.91
C PHE A 198 -16.66 -5.53 -22.01
N PRO A 199 -16.36 -5.73 -23.30
CA PRO A 199 -17.28 -5.31 -24.34
C PRO A 199 -18.61 -6.03 -24.07
N VAL A 200 -19.71 -5.25 -23.97
CA VAL A 200 -21.06 -5.81 -23.89
C VAL A 200 -21.28 -6.59 -25.18
N THR A 201 -21.04 -7.89 -25.16
CA THR A 201 -21.59 -8.78 -26.17
C THR A 201 -23.07 -8.85 -25.87
N SER A 202 -23.85 -8.00 -26.54
CA SER A 202 -25.29 -8.13 -26.65
C SER A 202 -25.59 -9.56 -27.11
N LEU A 203 -26.07 -10.39 -26.18
CA LEU A 203 -26.68 -11.69 -26.46
C LEU A 203 -28.07 -11.49 -27.06
#